data_AF-A0A8I1I4T1-F1
#
_entry.id   AF-A0A8I1I4T1-F1
#
_cell.length_a   1.000
_cell.length_b   1.000
_cell.length_c   1.000
_cell.angle_alpha   90.00
_cell.angle_beta   90.00
_cell.angle_gamma   90.00
#
_symmetry.space_group_name_H-M   'P 1'
#
loop_
_entity.id
_entity.type
_entity.pdbx_description
1 polymer ?
#
loop_
_entity_poly.entity_id
_entity_poly.type
_entity_poly.pdbx_seq_one_letter_code
_entity_poly.pdbx_strand_id
1 'polypeptide(L)'
;MTAHLDYIHAKIAVEAEKTLLRGFTTIREPGGNSFGLKRAIDEGILVGPRILPSGPPIAQTSGHFDFTQPWGATEATRRPTQPTRGLRNAEGHRRRG
;
A
#
# COMPACT_ATOMS: atom_id res chain seq x y z
N MET A 1 8.08 17.57 -4.34
CA MET A 1 7.27 17.75 -5.55
C MET A 1 5.83 17.37 -5.22
N THR A 2 5.05 18.30 -4.68
CA THR A 2 3.63 18.07 -4.34
C THR A 2 2.78 18.65 -5.45
N ALA A 3 2.35 17.81 -6.40
CA ALA A 3 1.27 18.19 -7.29
C ALA A 3 -0.02 18.29 -6.47
N HIS A 4 -0.84 19.32 -6.72
CA HIS A 4 -2.12 19.46 -6.06
C HIS A 4 -3.03 18.27 -6.42
N LEU A 5 -3.86 17.83 -5.46
CA LEU A 5 -4.68 16.61 -5.60
C LEU A 5 -5.69 16.70 -6.74
N ASP A 6 -6.26 17.89 -6.96
CA ASP A 6 -7.13 18.21 -8.09
C ASP A 6 -6.43 17.98 -9.43
N TYR A 7 -5.18 18.44 -9.60
CA TYR A 7 -4.38 18.20 -10.80
C TYR A 7 -4.14 16.71 -11.03
N ILE A 8 -3.80 15.95 -9.97
CA ILE A 8 -3.57 14.51 -10.05
C ILE A 8 -4.85 13.80 -10.52
N HIS A 9 -6.00 14.11 -9.92
CA HIS A 9 -7.27 13.48 -10.31
C HIS A 9 -7.69 13.84 -11.73
N ALA A 10 -7.54 15.09 -12.15
CA ALA A 10 -7.82 15.52 -13.52
C ALA A 10 -6.93 14.77 -14.53
N LYS A 11 -5.63 14.63 -14.23
CA LYS A 11 -4.70 13.87 -15.08
C LYS A 11 -5.07 12.38 -15.14
N ILE A 12 -5.45 11.78 -14.01
CA ILE A 12 -5.87 10.37 -13.94
C ILE A 12 -7.07 10.12 -14.87
N ALA A 13 -8.06 11.01 -14.87
CA ALA A 13 -9.23 10.88 -15.74
C ALA A 13 -8.85 10.85 -17.22
N VAL A 14 -7.98 11.77 -17.65
CA VAL A 14 -7.49 11.83 -19.05
C VAL A 14 -6.71 10.58 -19.43
N GLU A 15 -5.87 10.04 -18.53
CA GLU A 15 -5.09 8.85 -18.82
C GLU A 15 -5.93 7.56 -18.82
N ALA A 16 -7.02 7.50 -18.06
CA ALA A 16 -7.97 6.39 -18.09
C ALA A 16 -8.61 6.27 -19.48
N GLU A 17 -9.09 7.38 -20.05
CA GLU A 17 -9.68 7.41 -21.38
C GLU A 17 -8.65 7.02 -22.45
N LYS A 18 -7.45 7.61 -22.41
CA LYS A 18 -6.37 7.24 -23.34
C LYS A 18 -6.02 5.76 -23.27
N THR A 19 -6.05 5.16 -22.08
CA THR A 19 -5.78 3.73 -21.91
C THR A 19 -6.82 2.88 -22.64
N LEU A 20 -8.10 3.29 -22.56
CA LEU A 20 -9.17 2.65 -23.31
C LEU A 20 -9.00 2.83 -24.83
N LEU A 21 -8.66 4.04 -25.27
CA LEU A 21 -8.43 4.36 -26.69
C LEU A 21 -7.21 3.62 -27.29
N ARG A 22 -6.26 3.19 -26.45
CA ARG A 22 -5.17 2.28 -26.85
C ARG A 22 -5.61 0.82 -27.00
N GLY A 23 -6.87 0.49 -26.70
CA GLY A 23 -7.45 -0.84 -26.87
C GLY A 23 -7.50 -1.69 -25.60
N PHE A 24 -7.02 -1.19 -24.46
CA PHE A 24 -7.11 -1.91 -23.20
C PHE A 24 -8.50 -1.70 -22.59
N THR A 25 -9.29 -2.77 -22.50
CA THR A 25 -10.66 -2.70 -21.97
C THR A 25 -10.77 -3.12 -20.51
N THR A 26 -9.75 -3.76 -19.95
CA THR A 26 -9.66 -4.15 -18.54
C THR A 26 -8.22 -4.05 -18.05
N ILE A 27 -8.01 -3.55 -16.83
CA ILE A 27 -6.72 -3.48 -16.16
C ILE A 27 -6.76 -4.14 -14.78
N ARG A 28 -5.66 -4.79 -14.38
CA ARG A 28 -5.43 -5.26 -13.00
C ARG A 28 -4.46 -4.29 -12.33
N GLU A 29 -4.88 -3.71 -11.21
CA GLU A 29 -4.02 -2.88 -10.37
C GLU A 29 -3.48 -3.76 -9.22
N PRO A 30 -2.16 -4.04 -9.15
CA PRO A 30 -1.60 -5.06 -8.25
C PRO A 30 -1.23 -4.57 -6.85
N GLY A 31 -1.34 -3.28 -6.57
CA GLY A 31 -0.98 -2.65 -5.29
C GLY A 31 -1.18 -1.13 -5.37
N GLY A 32 -2.13 -0.59 -4.61
CA GLY A 32 -2.51 0.82 -4.72
C GLY A 32 -3.92 1.16 -4.23
N ASN A 33 -4.40 2.34 -4.64
CA ASN A 33 -5.71 2.87 -4.27
C ASN A 33 -6.46 3.41 -5.51
N SER A 34 -6.82 2.51 -6.43
CA SER A 34 -7.59 2.86 -7.64
C SER A 34 -9.11 2.79 -7.45
N PHE A 35 -9.61 2.57 -6.22
CA PHE A 35 -11.04 2.37 -5.94
C PHE A 35 -11.93 3.55 -6.34
N GLY A 36 -11.46 4.79 -6.12
CA GLY A 36 -12.21 5.98 -6.53
C GLY A 36 -12.36 6.11 -8.04
N LEU A 37 -11.26 5.89 -8.77
CA LEU A 37 -11.26 5.88 -10.23
C LEU A 37 -12.15 4.74 -10.78
N LYS A 38 -12.02 3.55 -10.20
CA LYS A 38 -12.87 2.40 -10.54
C LYS A 38 -14.34 2.77 -10.42
N ARG A 39 -14.75 3.32 -9.28
CA ARG A 39 -16.14 3.69 -9.02
C ARG A 39 -16.64 4.72 -10.04
N ALA A 40 -15.85 5.75 -10.34
CA ALA A 40 -16.24 6.76 -11.32
C ALA A 40 -16.42 6.18 -12.74
N ILE A 41 -15.60 5.20 -13.14
CA ILE A 41 -15.76 4.49 -14.41
C ILE A 41 -16.98 3.56 -14.38
N ASP A 42 -17.16 2.80 -13.30
CA ASP A 42 -18.29 1.87 -13.14
C ASP A 42 -19.65 2.61 -13.12
N GLU A 43 -19.69 3.83 -12.56
CA GLU A 43 -20.86 4.72 -12.57
C GLU A 43 -21.05 5.46 -13.91
N GLY A 44 -20.12 5.31 -14.87
CA GLY A 44 -20.16 5.97 -16.18
C GLY A 44 -19.82 7.47 -16.15
N ILE A 45 -19.31 7.99 -15.03
CA ILE A 45 -18.90 9.40 -14.89
C ILE A 45 -17.63 9.67 -15.71
N LEU A 46 -16.71 8.71 -15.73
CA LEU A 46 -15.46 8.77 -16.50
C LEU A 46 -15.40 7.65 -17.52
N VAL A 47 -14.83 7.93 -18.70
CA VAL A 47 -14.54 6.92 -19.72
C VAL A 47 -13.19 6.27 -19.41
N GLY A 48 -13.15 4.94 -19.36
CA GLY A 48 -11.91 4.20 -19.11
C GLY A 48 -12.11 2.68 -19.10
N PRO A 49 -11.02 1.91 -18.95
CA PRO A 49 -11.09 0.45 -18.84
C PRO A 49 -11.74 0.02 -17.52
N ARG A 50 -12.31 -1.19 -17.51
CA ARG A 50 -12.72 -1.84 -16.26
C ARG A 50 -11.49 -2.06 -15.36
N ILE A 51 -11.58 -1.64 -14.10
CA ILE A 51 -10.48 -1.80 -13.15
C ILE A 51 -10.74 -2.97 -12.19
N LEU A 52 -9.74 -3.80 -12.01
CA LEU A 52 -9.65 -4.87 -11.01
C LEU A 52 -8.61 -4.48 -9.94
N PRO A 53 -9.02 -3.75 -8.88
CA PRO A 53 -8.10 -3.29 -7.83
C PRO A 53 -7.73 -4.42 -6.88
N SER A 54 -6.45 -4.49 -6.50
CA SER A 54 -5.98 -5.39 -5.43
C SER A 54 -5.95 -4.70 -4.07
N GLY A 55 -5.97 -3.37 -4.04
CA GLY A 55 -5.86 -2.59 -2.81
C GLY A 55 -4.43 -2.54 -2.27
N PRO A 56 -4.24 -2.30 -0.96
CA PRO A 56 -2.92 -2.22 -0.35
C PRO A 56 -2.09 -3.48 -0.61
N PRO A 57 -0.83 -3.36 -1.07
CA PRO A 57 0.03 -4.51 -1.31
C PRO A 57 0.39 -5.21 0.01
N ILE A 58 0.47 -6.54 -0.02
CA ILE A 58 1.00 -7.35 1.08
C ILE A 58 2.50 -7.53 0.84
N ALA A 59 3.32 -7.17 1.84
CA ALA A 59 4.76 -7.37 1.79
C ALA A 59 5.33 -7.81 3.14
N GLN A 60 6.45 -8.52 3.09
CA GLN A 60 7.25 -8.85 4.28
C GLN A 60 7.93 -7.60 4.84
N THR A 61 8.31 -7.65 6.11
CA THR A 61 9.19 -6.66 6.73
C THR A 61 10.51 -6.58 5.97
N SER A 62 10.99 -5.35 5.76
CA SER A 62 12.12 -4.99 4.91
C SER A 62 11.98 -5.41 3.45
N GLY A 63 10.75 -5.69 2.99
CA GLY A 63 10.44 -6.03 1.59
C GLY A 63 10.18 -4.81 0.70
N HIS A 64 9.81 -5.06 -0.56
CA HIS A 64 9.65 -4.02 -1.59
C HIS A 64 8.62 -2.92 -1.26
N PHE A 65 7.57 -3.25 -0.50
CA PHE A 65 6.56 -2.30 -0.03
C PHE A 65 6.66 -1.98 1.47
N ASP A 66 7.81 -2.25 2.09
CA ASP A 66 8.09 -1.78 3.44
C ASP A 66 8.72 -0.37 3.37
N PHE A 67 7.92 0.65 3.66
CA PHE A 67 8.35 2.04 3.71
C PHE A 67 8.77 2.49 5.13
N THR A 68 8.99 1.55 6.05
CA THR A 68 9.56 1.88 7.37
C THR A 68 10.97 2.43 7.20
N GLN A 69 11.26 3.55 7.86
CA GLN A 69 12.59 4.14 7.82
C GLN A 69 13.54 3.33 8.73
N PRO A 70 14.83 3.19 8.36
CA PRO A 70 15.81 2.55 9.23
C PRO A 70 15.92 3.35 10.54
N TRP A 71 15.73 2.65 11.65
CA TRP A 71 16.05 3.05 13.03
C TRP A 71 15.83 4.54 13.40
N GLY A 72 14.69 4.84 14.03
CA GLY A 72 14.52 6.04 14.87
C GLY A 72 13.41 7.01 14.46
N ALA A 73 12.69 6.76 13.36
CA ALA A 73 11.49 7.51 13.04
C ALA A 73 10.24 6.66 13.30
N THR A 74 9.32 7.20 14.10
CA THR A 74 7.95 6.73 14.39
C THR A 74 7.74 5.58 15.39
N GLU A 75 7.61 5.98 16.66
CA GLU A 75 6.98 5.25 17.79
C GLU A 75 5.47 4.96 17.56
N ALA A 76 4.86 5.35 16.44
CA ALA A 76 3.39 5.47 16.34
C ALA A 76 2.63 4.22 15.85
N THR A 77 3.29 3.16 15.34
CA THR A 77 2.58 2.04 14.68
C THR A 77 2.76 0.68 15.38
N ARG A 78 3.55 0.58 16.45
CA ARG A 78 3.66 -0.68 17.21
C ARG A 78 2.46 -0.88 18.12
N ARG A 79 1.34 -1.37 17.58
CA ARG A 79 0.29 -1.99 18.42
C ARG A 79 0.67 -3.42 18.82
N PRO A 80 0.31 -3.86 20.03
CA PRO A 80 0.92 -5.00 20.69
C PRO A 80 0.19 -6.30 20.33
N THR A 81 0.65 -7.01 19.30
CA THR A 81 0.25 -8.42 19.10
C THR A 81 1.42 -9.34 18.81
N GLN A 82 2.67 -8.92 19.03
CA GLN A 82 3.78 -9.86 19.03
C GLN A 82 3.91 -10.49 20.43
N PRO A 83 3.83 -11.84 20.54
CA PRO A 83 4.14 -12.49 21.79
C PRO A 83 5.60 -12.17 22.11
N THR A 84 5.84 -11.62 23.29
CA THR A 84 7.18 -11.24 23.77
C THR A 84 8.12 -12.42 23.63
N ARG A 85 9.01 -12.38 22.63
CA ARG A 85 10.15 -13.29 22.56
C ARG A 85 11.07 -12.90 23.70
N GLY A 86 10.89 -13.59 24.82
CA GLY A 86 11.54 -13.32 26.09
C GLY A 86 13.04 -13.14 25.95
N LEU A 87 13.51 -12.05 26.53
CA LEU A 87 14.87 -11.91 27.05
C LEU A 87 15.09 -13.02 28.09
N ARG A 88 15.56 -14.18 27.65
CA ARG A 88 16.20 -15.17 28.51
C ARG A 88 17.58 -15.35 27.93
N ASN A 89 18.57 -14.75 28.58
CA ASN A 89 19.98 -15.19 28.65
C ASN A 89 20.79 -14.14 29.42
N ALA A 90 20.54 -13.99 30.73
CA ALA A 90 21.45 -13.26 31.61
C ALA A 90 21.18 -13.52 33.11
N GLU A 91 21.02 -14.77 33.58
CA GLU A 91 21.33 -15.11 34.98
C GLU A 91 21.18 -16.62 35.25
N GLY A 92 22.24 -17.26 35.75
CA GLY A 92 22.16 -18.68 36.08
C GLY A 92 23.47 -19.40 36.44
N HIS A 93 24.47 -18.74 37.04
CA HIS A 93 25.63 -19.42 37.62
C HIS A 93 25.76 -19.11 39.12
N ARG A 94 24.97 -19.81 39.95
CA ARG A 94 25.35 -20.19 41.33
C ARG A 94 24.57 -21.45 41.71
N ARG A 95 25.18 -22.61 41.52
CA ARG A 95 24.73 -23.86 42.17
C ARG A 95 25.35 -23.91 43.57
N ARG A 96 24.50 -24.02 44.59
CA ARG A 96 24.85 -24.66 45.87
C ARG A 96 24.28 -26.07 45.81
N GLY A 97 25.10 -27.03 46.18
CA GLY A 97 24.86 -28.46 46.23
C GLY A 97 26.19 -29.10 46.54
#